data_AF-A0A6M8UGV8-F1
#
_entry.id   AF-A0A6M8UGV8-F1
#
_cell.length_a   1.000
_cell.length_b   1.000
_cell.length_c   1.000
_cell.angle_alpha   90.00
_cell.angle_beta   90.00
_cell.angle_gamma   90.00
#
_symmetry.space_group_name_H-M   'P 1'
#
loop_
_entity.id
_entity.type
_entity.pdbx_description
1 polymer ?
#
loop_
_entity_poly.entity_id
_entity_poly.type
_entity_poly.pdbx_seq_one_letter_code
_entity_poly.pdbx_strand_id
1 'polypeptide(L)'
;MSFSLPGTDLWYLARDNLAPERYEEIISPCFAWWRICKEYEFDDSYTHHLYLINMRPREGRVYTHQAPPHGPREQEKLKNWLYGGQAVMLDNRFSSGNLFYIDDQGQLICRDPLAFRFSGAERIIKAYNLSVSRRDYTHNHGRPRPTVRPPGLCLTPPKNKASKGTINSRAAGRLLAAGGIYHQNPQMFADTARKLGGEAAEGFEQVLNPQTVGSLVALSSILLVGRASLAGRPSLATLEELNDYLGKTKGNYKLLSNIEVIKMDYVRRGRDELATLRNKFTGEKAKFLRSIVDDPEIKKRLSSIQLAEMAKGKNPAGWDVHHKLPLDDSGTNDFRNLVLIPSKSEHLIFTKAQKTITKDMATGSRKQVLWPVPKGIIYP
;
A
#
# COMPACT_ATOMS: atom_id res chain seq x y z
N MET A 1 -2.39 -23.46 -24.72
CA MET A 1 -3.66 -23.25 -24.00
C MET A 1 -3.39 -23.47 -22.51
N SER A 2 -4.21 -22.91 -21.62
CA SER A 2 -4.13 -23.22 -20.20
C SER A 2 -4.66 -24.62 -19.95
N PHE A 3 -3.93 -25.43 -19.18
CA PHE A 3 -4.36 -26.79 -18.81
C PHE A 3 -4.71 -26.88 -17.31
N SER A 4 -4.35 -25.85 -16.54
CA SER A 4 -4.43 -25.89 -15.07
C SER A 4 -5.68 -25.23 -14.49
N LEU A 5 -6.33 -24.33 -15.25
CA LEU A 5 -7.54 -23.60 -14.86
C LEU A 5 -8.56 -23.63 -16.00
N PRO A 6 -9.88 -23.57 -15.71
CA PRO A 6 -10.91 -23.68 -16.74
C PRO A 6 -11.03 -22.41 -17.60
N GLY A 7 -11.37 -22.61 -18.86
CA GLY A 7 -11.52 -21.54 -19.87
C GLY A 7 -10.22 -21.22 -20.61
N THR A 8 -10.27 -20.26 -21.52
CA THR A 8 -9.14 -19.90 -22.41
C THR A 8 -8.25 -18.80 -21.85
N ASP A 9 -8.77 -18.04 -20.89
CA ASP A 9 -8.22 -16.75 -20.48
C ASP A 9 -7.55 -16.80 -19.10
N LEU A 10 -7.70 -17.90 -18.36
CA LEU A 10 -7.12 -18.08 -17.02
C LEU A 10 -5.88 -18.96 -17.07
N TRP A 11 -4.77 -18.49 -16.51
CA TRP A 11 -3.47 -19.16 -16.58
C TRP A 11 -2.84 -19.25 -15.19
N TYR A 12 -2.40 -20.44 -14.81
CA TYR A 12 -1.58 -20.69 -13.63
C TYR A 12 -0.11 -20.75 -14.04
N LEU A 13 0.62 -19.67 -13.81
CA LEU A 13 1.94 -19.42 -14.40
C LEU A 13 3.03 -20.43 -14.00
N ALA A 14 2.83 -21.19 -12.92
CA ALA A 14 3.79 -22.22 -12.51
C ALA A 14 3.70 -23.52 -13.34
N ARG A 15 2.55 -23.78 -13.99
CA ARG A 15 2.36 -24.96 -14.84
C ARG A 15 2.07 -24.61 -16.29
N ASP A 16 1.36 -23.52 -16.54
CA ASP A 16 0.97 -23.13 -17.89
C ASP A 16 2.05 -22.24 -18.54
N ASN A 17 2.42 -22.58 -19.78
CA ASN A 17 3.46 -21.87 -20.52
C ASN A 17 2.85 -20.75 -21.39
N LEU A 18 2.55 -19.60 -20.77
CA LEU A 18 2.02 -18.42 -21.46
C LEU A 18 3.08 -17.81 -22.40
N ALA A 19 2.73 -17.50 -23.65
CA ALA A 19 3.67 -16.84 -24.57
C ALA A 19 4.07 -15.44 -24.08
N PRO A 20 5.35 -15.04 -24.18
CA PRO A 20 5.84 -13.76 -23.63
C PRO A 20 5.02 -12.55 -24.10
N GLU A 21 4.66 -12.51 -25.38
CA GLU A 21 3.89 -11.42 -25.97
C GLU A 21 2.49 -11.30 -25.37
N ARG A 22 1.93 -12.39 -24.82
CA ARG A 22 0.60 -12.38 -24.20
C ARG A 22 0.58 -11.86 -22.77
N TYR A 23 1.74 -11.64 -22.14
CA TYR A 23 1.79 -11.00 -20.82
C TYR A 23 1.27 -9.55 -20.88
N GLU A 24 1.29 -8.91 -22.06
CA GLU A 24 0.71 -7.57 -22.25
C GLU A 24 -0.82 -7.55 -22.18
N GLU A 25 -1.48 -8.71 -22.28
CA GLU A 25 -2.93 -8.92 -22.17
C GLU A 25 -3.39 -9.12 -20.72
N ILE A 26 -2.48 -9.19 -19.76
CA ILE A 26 -2.83 -9.43 -18.35
C ILE A 26 -3.62 -8.24 -17.80
N ILE A 27 -4.83 -8.52 -17.30
CA ILE A 27 -5.68 -7.54 -16.64
C ILE A 27 -5.42 -7.47 -15.12
N SER A 28 -5.86 -6.38 -14.48
CA SER A 28 -5.66 -6.21 -13.03
C SER A 28 -6.33 -7.33 -12.22
N PRO A 29 -5.72 -7.80 -11.12
CA PRO A 29 -6.33 -8.82 -10.25
C PRO A 29 -7.72 -8.45 -9.75
N CYS A 30 -7.98 -7.15 -9.53
CA CYS A 30 -9.30 -6.67 -9.15
C CYS A 30 -10.34 -6.89 -10.25
N PHE A 31 -10.01 -6.55 -11.49
CA PHE A 31 -10.92 -6.73 -12.63
C PHE A 31 -11.07 -8.20 -13.02
N ALA A 32 -9.97 -8.97 -13.01
CA ALA A 32 -9.97 -10.41 -13.19
C ALA A 32 -10.89 -11.10 -12.17
N TRP A 33 -10.76 -10.73 -10.88
CA TRP A 33 -11.59 -11.29 -9.83
C TRP A 33 -13.09 -10.99 -10.04
N TRP A 34 -13.43 -9.76 -10.41
CA TRP A 34 -14.80 -9.39 -10.74
C TRP A 34 -15.37 -10.24 -11.89
N ARG A 35 -14.61 -10.42 -12.97
CA ARG A 35 -15.02 -11.22 -14.13
C ARG A 35 -15.19 -12.70 -13.78
N ILE A 36 -14.25 -13.26 -13.01
CA ILE A 36 -14.32 -14.65 -12.54
C ILE A 36 -15.56 -14.89 -11.67
N CYS A 37 -15.86 -13.98 -10.74
CA CYS A 37 -17.07 -14.08 -9.90
C CYS A 37 -18.37 -14.06 -10.73
N LYS A 38 -18.35 -13.39 -11.88
CA LYS A 38 -19.49 -13.31 -12.79
C LYS A 38 -19.62 -14.54 -13.68
N GLU A 39 -18.50 -15.07 -14.16
CA GLU A 39 -18.47 -16.12 -15.20
C GLU A 39 -18.38 -17.54 -14.64
N TYR A 40 -17.94 -17.70 -13.39
CA TYR A 40 -17.68 -19.02 -12.79
C TYR A 40 -18.39 -19.21 -11.45
N GLU A 41 -18.66 -20.48 -11.17
CA GLU A 41 -19.09 -21.01 -9.88
C GLU A 41 -17.96 -21.83 -9.27
N PHE A 42 -17.76 -21.68 -7.96
CA PHE A 42 -16.79 -22.44 -7.17
C PHE A 42 -17.50 -23.55 -6.42
N ASP A 43 -16.85 -24.71 -6.34
CA ASP A 43 -17.38 -25.87 -5.67
C ASP A 43 -16.32 -26.47 -4.75
N ASP A 44 -16.56 -26.41 -3.44
CA ASP A 44 -15.64 -26.97 -2.44
C ASP A 44 -15.81 -28.49 -2.26
N SER A 45 -16.84 -29.08 -2.87
CA SER A 45 -17.07 -30.53 -2.84
C SER A 45 -15.94 -31.27 -3.55
N TYR A 46 -15.79 -32.54 -3.18
CA TYR A 46 -14.70 -33.37 -3.66
C TYR A 46 -15.11 -34.07 -4.97
N THR A 47 -14.89 -33.41 -6.11
CA THR A 47 -15.16 -34.01 -7.43
C THR A 47 -14.15 -33.59 -8.50
N HIS A 48 -13.32 -34.58 -8.86
CA HIS A 48 -12.51 -34.79 -10.08
C HIS A 48 -11.37 -33.84 -10.48
N HIS A 49 -10.26 -34.49 -10.82
CA HIS A 49 -8.86 -34.05 -10.87
C HIS A 49 -8.44 -33.20 -12.09
N LEU A 50 -9.37 -32.54 -12.79
CA LEU A 50 -9.03 -31.90 -14.07
C LEU A 50 -8.31 -30.55 -13.89
N TYR A 51 -8.76 -29.72 -12.95
CA TYR A 51 -8.21 -28.37 -12.72
C TYR A 51 -7.71 -28.19 -11.29
N LEU A 52 -6.79 -27.23 -11.09
CA LEU A 52 -6.21 -26.92 -9.78
C LEU A 52 -7.17 -26.25 -8.80
N ILE A 53 -8.25 -25.68 -9.34
CA ILE A 53 -9.33 -25.02 -8.61
C ILE A 53 -10.62 -25.70 -9.08
N ASN A 54 -11.40 -26.22 -8.13
CA ASN A 54 -12.69 -26.78 -8.48
C ASN A 54 -13.69 -25.64 -8.73
N MET A 55 -13.84 -25.32 -10.00
CA MET A 55 -14.72 -24.28 -10.49
C MET A 55 -15.21 -24.65 -11.89
N ARG A 56 -16.40 -24.18 -12.26
CA ARG A 56 -16.99 -24.41 -13.58
C ARG A 56 -17.58 -23.12 -14.14
N PRO A 57 -17.62 -22.94 -15.46
CA PRO A 57 -18.39 -21.86 -16.07
C PRO A 57 -19.84 -21.91 -15.58
N ARG A 58 -20.44 -20.75 -15.32
CA ARG A 58 -21.87 -20.68 -15.04
C ARG A 58 -22.63 -21.06 -16.30
N GLU A 59 -23.36 -22.17 -16.26
CA GLU A 59 -24.39 -22.44 -17.27
C GLU A 59 -25.44 -21.33 -17.17
N GLY A 60 -25.93 -20.82 -18.30
CA GLY A 60 -26.68 -19.56 -18.43
C GLY A 60 -28.05 -19.46 -17.72
N ARG A 61 -28.22 -20.01 -16.52
CA ARG A 61 -29.38 -19.81 -15.67
C ARG A 61 -29.14 -18.68 -14.67
N VAL A 62 -29.90 -17.63 -14.91
CA VAL A 62 -30.13 -16.41 -14.15
C VAL A 62 -30.50 -16.75 -12.71
N TYR A 63 -29.59 -16.65 -11.73
CA TYR A 63 -29.88 -16.23 -10.34
C TYR A 63 -28.57 -15.83 -9.62
N THR A 64 -28.34 -14.52 -9.46
CA THR A 64 -27.16 -13.91 -8.81
C THR A 64 -27.09 -14.11 -7.28
N HIS A 65 -28.03 -14.86 -6.69
CA HIS A 65 -28.22 -14.99 -5.25
C HIS A 65 -28.04 -16.42 -4.70
N GLN A 66 -27.61 -17.39 -5.51
CA GLN A 66 -27.30 -18.71 -4.98
C GLN A 66 -25.97 -18.67 -4.21
N ALA A 67 -26.02 -19.08 -2.94
CA ALA A 67 -24.83 -19.30 -2.12
C ALA A 67 -23.90 -20.31 -2.83
N PRO A 68 -22.56 -20.16 -2.74
CA PRO A 68 -21.64 -21.13 -3.31
C PRO A 68 -22.01 -22.52 -2.79
N PRO A 69 -22.12 -23.53 -3.66
CA PRO A 69 -22.75 -24.80 -3.31
C PRO A 69 -22.12 -25.48 -2.09
N HIS A 70 -20.82 -25.28 -1.80
CA HIS A 70 -20.14 -26.02 -0.72
C HIS A 70 -19.10 -25.24 0.13
N GLY A 71 -18.99 -23.91 0.02
CA GLY A 71 -18.09 -23.10 0.88
C GLY A 71 -17.17 -22.11 0.13
N PRO A 72 -16.30 -21.36 0.85
CA PRO A 72 -15.45 -20.32 0.27
C PRO A 72 -14.02 -20.78 -0.10
N ARG A 73 -13.62 -22.04 0.13
CA ARG A 73 -12.22 -22.48 0.09
C ARG A 73 -11.59 -22.31 -1.30
N GLU A 74 -12.19 -22.87 -2.34
CA GLU A 74 -11.66 -22.79 -3.70
C GLU A 74 -11.71 -21.36 -4.24
N GLN A 75 -12.76 -20.62 -3.86
CA GLN A 75 -12.91 -19.20 -4.17
C GLN A 75 -11.76 -18.37 -3.56
N GLU A 76 -11.50 -18.50 -2.27
CA GLU A 76 -10.42 -17.78 -1.59
C GLU A 76 -9.04 -18.19 -2.08
N LYS A 77 -8.85 -19.48 -2.40
CA LYS A 77 -7.61 -20.01 -2.96
C LYS A 77 -7.28 -19.35 -4.30
N LEU A 78 -8.22 -19.34 -5.25
CA LEU A 78 -8.00 -18.67 -6.55
C LEU A 78 -7.82 -17.16 -6.38
N LYS A 79 -8.60 -16.53 -5.50
CA LYS A 79 -8.44 -15.10 -5.19
C LYS A 79 -7.02 -14.80 -4.72
N ASN A 80 -6.50 -15.59 -3.78
CA ASN A 80 -5.13 -15.43 -3.30
C ASN A 80 -4.10 -15.65 -4.41
N TRP A 81 -4.34 -16.60 -5.32
CA TRP A 81 -3.46 -16.83 -6.47
C TRP A 81 -3.42 -15.67 -7.46
N LEU A 82 -4.57 -15.04 -7.74
CA LEU A 82 -4.64 -13.86 -8.61
C LEU A 82 -3.92 -12.67 -8.00
N TYR A 83 -4.24 -12.34 -6.76
CA TYR A 83 -3.61 -11.20 -6.08
C TYR A 83 -2.13 -11.47 -5.78
N GLY A 84 -1.71 -12.73 -5.59
CA GLY A 84 -0.33 -13.13 -5.39
C GLY A 84 0.50 -13.31 -6.68
N GLY A 85 -0.10 -13.08 -7.85
CA GLY A 85 0.57 -13.21 -9.16
C GLY A 85 0.93 -14.65 -9.55
N GLN A 86 0.25 -15.63 -8.98
CA GLN A 86 0.41 -17.06 -9.29
C GLN A 86 -0.52 -17.48 -10.44
N ALA A 87 -1.72 -16.91 -10.45
CA ALA A 87 -2.67 -17.01 -11.55
C ALA A 87 -2.88 -15.64 -12.19
N VAL A 88 -3.13 -15.60 -13.48
CA VAL A 88 -3.46 -14.38 -14.23
C VAL A 88 -4.66 -14.63 -15.12
N MET A 89 -5.41 -13.57 -15.41
CA MET A 89 -6.44 -13.57 -16.42
C MET A 89 -6.00 -12.64 -17.56
N LEU A 90 -6.24 -13.08 -18.78
CA LEU A 90 -5.95 -12.33 -19.99
C LEU A 90 -7.24 -11.72 -20.54
N ASP A 91 -7.15 -10.52 -21.09
CA ASP A 91 -8.23 -9.94 -21.88
C ASP A 91 -7.65 -9.15 -23.04
N ASN A 92 -7.82 -9.68 -24.25
CA ASN A 92 -7.36 -9.02 -25.48
C ASN A 92 -8.33 -7.93 -25.97
N ARG A 93 -9.47 -7.73 -25.30
CA ARG A 93 -10.45 -6.68 -25.63
C ARG A 93 -10.11 -5.33 -25.00
N PHE A 94 -9.31 -5.35 -23.93
CA PHE A 94 -8.80 -4.14 -23.29
C PHE A 94 -7.37 -3.89 -23.76
N SER A 95 -6.98 -2.62 -23.89
CA SER A 95 -5.73 -2.19 -24.51
C SER A 95 -4.50 -2.94 -23.94
N SER A 96 -3.91 -3.81 -24.76
CA SER A 96 -2.61 -4.43 -24.50
C SER A 96 -1.63 -3.38 -24.00
N GLY A 97 -0.88 -3.67 -22.94
CA GLY A 97 0.08 -2.73 -22.38
C GLY A 97 -0.40 -1.90 -21.19
N ASN A 98 -1.67 -2.06 -20.75
CA ASN A 98 -2.26 -1.26 -19.67
C ASN A 98 -1.71 -1.59 -18.28
N LEU A 99 -1.49 -2.87 -17.96
CA LEU A 99 -0.93 -3.28 -16.67
C LEU A 99 0.51 -3.76 -16.82
N PHE A 100 0.77 -4.58 -17.82
CA PHE A 100 2.12 -4.97 -18.23
C PHE A 100 2.34 -4.59 -19.67
N TYR A 101 3.54 -4.12 -19.99
CA TYR A 101 3.97 -3.91 -21.38
C TYR A 101 5.40 -4.41 -21.55
N ILE A 102 5.73 -4.82 -22.76
CA ILE A 102 7.08 -5.19 -23.15
C ILE A 102 7.74 -3.94 -23.73
N ASP A 103 8.86 -3.53 -23.14
CA ASP A 103 9.62 -2.37 -23.61
C ASP A 103 10.44 -2.68 -24.87
N ASP A 104 11.12 -1.67 -25.40
CA ASP A 104 11.94 -1.81 -26.61
C ASP A 104 13.15 -2.76 -26.43
N GLN A 105 13.47 -3.12 -25.19
CA GLN A 105 14.53 -4.07 -24.85
C GLN A 105 14.00 -5.51 -24.69
N GLY A 106 12.70 -5.74 -24.87
CA GLY A 106 12.09 -7.04 -24.65
C GLY A 106 11.93 -7.39 -23.16
N GLN A 107 11.91 -6.40 -22.27
CA GLN A 107 11.67 -6.59 -20.85
C GLN A 107 10.21 -6.34 -20.51
N LEU A 108 9.62 -7.19 -19.67
CA LEU A 108 8.27 -6.98 -19.17
C LEU A 108 8.28 -5.97 -18.02
N ILE A 109 7.55 -4.87 -18.21
CA ILE A 109 7.41 -3.79 -17.23
C ILE A 109 5.98 -3.79 -16.67
N CYS A 110 5.86 -3.88 -15.35
CA CYS A 110 4.60 -3.66 -14.64
C CYS A 110 4.38 -2.16 -14.40
N ARG A 111 3.24 -1.63 -14.82
CA ARG A 111 2.84 -0.22 -14.62
C ARG A 111 2.29 0.04 -13.22
N ASP A 112 1.59 -0.93 -12.66
CA ASP A 112 1.00 -0.85 -11.33
C ASP A 112 1.33 -2.11 -10.51
N PRO A 113 2.52 -2.17 -9.89
CA PRO A 113 2.88 -3.27 -9.00
C PRO A 113 1.97 -3.38 -7.76
N LEU A 114 1.31 -2.28 -7.36
CA LEU A 114 0.44 -2.23 -6.18
C LEU A 114 -0.92 -2.92 -6.42
N ALA A 115 -1.25 -3.22 -7.68
CA ALA A 115 -2.37 -4.08 -8.03
C ALA A 115 -2.23 -5.51 -7.46
N PHE A 116 -1.01 -5.93 -7.09
CA PHE A 116 -0.68 -7.24 -6.56
C PHE A 116 -0.31 -7.18 -5.07
N ARG A 117 -0.56 -8.27 -4.35
CA ARG A 117 -0.10 -8.50 -2.98
C ARG A 117 1.27 -9.15 -3.00
N PHE A 118 2.04 -8.93 -1.93
CA PHE A 118 3.39 -9.49 -1.77
C PHE A 118 4.27 -9.14 -2.98
N SER A 119 5.11 -10.07 -3.43
CA SER A 119 5.94 -9.96 -4.63
C SER A 119 5.20 -10.43 -5.90
N GLY A 120 3.88 -10.24 -5.99
CA GLY A 120 3.08 -10.80 -7.08
C GLY A 120 3.47 -10.31 -8.47
N ALA A 121 3.75 -9.02 -8.64
CA ALA A 121 4.23 -8.46 -9.91
C ALA A 121 5.60 -9.05 -10.30
N GLU A 122 6.52 -9.19 -9.34
CA GLU A 122 7.85 -9.80 -9.56
C GLU A 122 7.74 -11.27 -9.95
N ARG A 123 6.78 -12.00 -9.37
CA ARG A 123 6.49 -13.40 -9.73
C ARG A 123 6.04 -13.53 -11.18
N ILE A 124 5.20 -12.62 -11.66
CA ILE A 124 4.76 -12.58 -13.06
C ILE A 124 5.94 -12.25 -13.98
N ILE A 125 6.77 -11.27 -13.62
CA ILE A 125 7.99 -10.94 -14.38
C ILE A 125 8.95 -12.12 -14.44
N LYS A 126 9.11 -12.87 -13.33
CA LYS A 126 9.92 -14.09 -13.31
C LYS A 126 9.35 -15.17 -14.23
N ALA A 127 8.03 -15.35 -14.25
CA ALA A 127 7.37 -16.30 -15.15
C ALA A 127 7.53 -15.89 -16.63
N TYR A 128 7.48 -14.58 -16.91
CA TYR A 128 7.77 -14.04 -18.24
C TYR A 128 9.20 -14.38 -18.68
N ASN A 129 10.21 -14.09 -17.86
CA ASN A 129 11.61 -14.38 -18.20
C ASN A 129 11.84 -15.87 -18.46
N LEU A 130 11.18 -16.75 -17.69
CA LEU A 130 11.21 -18.19 -17.91
C LEU A 130 10.52 -18.60 -19.23
N SER A 131 9.45 -17.91 -19.61
CA SER A 131 8.78 -18.15 -20.89
C SER A 131 9.64 -17.68 -22.07
N VAL A 132 10.34 -16.55 -21.92
CA VAL A 132 11.30 -16.05 -22.91
C VAL A 132 12.44 -17.05 -23.11
N SER A 133 13.02 -17.57 -22.02
CA SER A 133 14.14 -18.53 -22.11
C SER A 133 13.76 -19.87 -22.73
N ARG A 134 12.47 -20.17 -22.88
CA ARG A 134 11.96 -21.41 -23.49
C ARG A 134 11.68 -21.26 -24.99
N ARG A 135 11.91 -20.08 -25.57
CA ARG A 135 11.52 -19.76 -26.95
C ARG A 135 12.73 -19.30 -27.75
N ASP A 136 12.67 -19.61 -29.03
CA ASP A 136 13.65 -19.14 -29.98
C ASP A 136 13.24 -17.76 -30.51
N TYR A 137 14.11 -16.78 -30.29
CA TYR A 137 13.97 -15.40 -30.76
C TYR A 137 15.06 -15.01 -31.78
N THR A 138 15.78 -15.98 -32.36
CA THR A 138 16.82 -15.75 -33.39
C THR A 138 16.36 -14.83 -34.52
N HIS A 139 15.10 -14.94 -34.93
CA HIS A 139 14.51 -14.14 -36.01
C HIS A 139 13.93 -12.78 -35.56
N ASN A 140 13.89 -12.52 -34.25
CA ASN A 140 13.34 -11.29 -33.64
C ASN A 140 14.42 -10.53 -32.85
N HIS A 141 15.62 -10.39 -33.40
CA HIS A 141 16.75 -9.71 -32.74
C HIS A 141 17.09 -10.27 -31.34
N GLY A 142 16.81 -11.55 -31.10
CA GLY A 142 17.08 -12.22 -29.82
C GLY A 142 16.14 -11.84 -28.68
N ARG A 143 14.99 -11.19 -28.94
CA ARG A 143 14.08 -10.72 -27.88
C ARG A 143 12.60 -10.76 -28.25
N PRO A 144 11.69 -10.75 -27.25
CA PRO A 144 10.24 -10.64 -27.47
C PRO A 144 9.83 -9.34 -28.15
N ARG A 145 8.69 -9.35 -28.85
CA ARG A 145 8.15 -8.18 -29.54
C ARG A 145 7.76 -7.09 -28.53
N PRO A 146 8.19 -5.82 -28.73
CA PRO A 146 7.70 -4.68 -27.94
C PRO A 146 6.19 -4.47 -28.10
N THR A 147 5.52 -4.02 -27.03
CA THR A 147 4.07 -3.76 -27.06
C THR A 147 3.74 -2.57 -27.96
N VAL A 148 2.89 -2.76 -28.97
CA VAL A 148 2.43 -1.70 -29.87
C VAL A 148 1.41 -0.83 -29.13
N ARG A 149 1.72 0.46 -28.93
CA ARG A 149 0.83 1.42 -28.25
C ARG A 149 -0.13 2.06 -29.26
N PRO A 150 -1.44 2.24 -28.94
CA PRO A 150 -2.33 3.04 -29.77
C PRO A 150 -1.85 4.51 -29.84
N PRO A 151 -1.85 5.16 -31.01
CA PRO A 151 -1.57 6.59 -31.12
C PRO A 151 -2.74 7.36 -30.49
N GLY A 152 -2.54 7.93 -29.31
CA GLY A 152 -3.60 8.67 -28.60
C GLY A 152 -3.34 8.92 -27.11
N LEU A 153 -2.43 8.16 -26.49
CA LEU A 153 -1.88 8.48 -25.17
C LEU A 153 -0.44 9.01 -25.33
N CYS A 154 -0.32 10.13 -26.03
CA CYS A 154 0.90 10.94 -25.99
C CYS A 154 0.91 11.71 -24.67
N LEU A 155 1.28 11.03 -23.58
CA LEU A 155 1.97 11.72 -22.51
C LEU A 155 3.39 11.88 -23.02
N THR A 156 3.75 13.12 -23.32
CA THR A 156 5.15 13.51 -23.48
C THR A 156 5.96 12.81 -22.38
N PRO A 157 7.04 12.08 -22.73
CA PRO A 157 7.86 11.49 -21.70
C PRO A 157 8.33 12.65 -20.82
N PRO A 158 8.12 12.63 -19.49
CA PRO A 158 8.85 13.55 -18.65
C PRO A 158 10.31 13.38 -19.03
N LYS A 159 10.94 14.47 -19.48
CA LYS A 159 12.39 14.59 -19.63
C LYS A 159 12.97 14.49 -18.22
N ASN A 160 13.01 13.28 -17.70
CA ASN A 160 13.72 12.83 -16.53
C ASN A 160 13.79 11.32 -16.69
N LYS A 161 14.79 10.86 -17.45
CA LYS A 161 15.43 9.57 -17.17
C LYS A 161 15.97 9.66 -15.74
N ALA A 162 15.12 9.46 -14.74
CA ALA A 162 15.59 8.89 -13.51
C ALA A 162 15.94 7.45 -13.88
N SER A 163 17.22 7.20 -14.13
CA SER A 163 17.73 5.83 -14.16
C SER A 163 17.11 5.11 -12.97
N LYS A 164 16.51 3.92 -13.18
CA LYS A 164 16.41 2.95 -12.10
C LYS A 164 17.85 2.53 -11.78
N GLY A 165 18.58 3.42 -11.11
CA GLY A 165 19.91 3.17 -10.64
C GLY A 165 19.80 2.10 -9.58
N THR A 166 20.59 1.05 -9.71
CA THR A 166 20.93 0.18 -8.58
C THR A 166 21.18 1.08 -7.37
N ILE A 167 20.42 0.87 -6.28
CA ILE A 167 20.58 1.66 -5.05
C ILE A 167 22.06 1.51 -4.64
N ASN A 168 22.81 2.61 -4.65
CA ASN A 168 24.20 2.55 -4.21
C ASN A 168 24.26 2.21 -2.72
N SER A 169 25.39 1.65 -2.27
CA SER A 169 25.55 1.16 -0.90
C SER A 169 25.25 2.25 0.13
N ARG A 170 25.63 3.52 -0.13
CA ARG A 170 25.28 4.67 0.72
C ARG A 170 23.77 4.88 0.86
N ALA A 171 23.03 4.83 -0.24
CA ALA A 171 21.58 4.95 -0.23
C ALA A 171 20.90 3.75 0.46
N ALA A 172 21.43 2.53 0.32
CA ALA A 172 20.98 1.37 1.08
C ALA A 172 21.19 1.55 2.59
N GLY A 173 22.33 2.12 3.00
CA GLY A 173 22.62 2.50 4.37
C GLY A 173 21.59 3.45 4.99
N ARG A 174 21.24 4.53 4.25
CA ARG A 174 20.22 5.50 4.66
C ARG A 174 18.84 4.85 4.84
N LEU A 175 18.47 3.94 3.94
CA LEU A 175 17.22 3.18 4.03
C LEU A 175 17.19 2.25 5.24
N LEU A 176 18.31 1.58 5.54
CA LEU A 176 18.43 0.76 6.74
C LEU A 176 18.30 1.59 8.01
N ALA A 177 18.85 2.81 8.03
CA ALA A 177 18.68 3.71 9.17
C ALA A 177 17.21 4.10 9.38
N ALA A 178 16.49 4.45 8.31
CA ALA A 178 15.05 4.69 8.37
C ALA A 178 14.27 3.45 8.86
N GLY A 179 14.65 2.25 8.39
CA GLY A 179 14.12 0.98 8.88
C GLY A 179 14.39 0.75 10.37
N GLY A 180 15.60 1.04 10.84
CA GLY A 180 15.99 0.95 12.25
C GLY A 180 15.18 1.87 13.15
N ILE A 181 14.89 3.11 12.72
CA ILE A 181 13.99 4.04 13.42
C ILE A 181 12.58 3.47 13.48
N TYR A 182 12.04 3.04 12.32
CA TYR A 182 10.69 2.51 12.21
C TYR A 182 10.48 1.26 13.09
N HIS A 183 11.45 0.36 13.09
CA HIS A 183 11.44 -0.87 13.89
C HIS A 183 11.91 -0.67 15.34
N GLN A 184 12.27 0.56 15.72
CA GLN A 184 12.83 0.90 17.04
C GLN A 184 14.00 -0.02 17.43
N ASN A 185 14.78 -0.42 16.43
CA ASN A 185 15.93 -1.29 16.58
C ASN A 185 17.08 -0.77 15.69
N PRO A 186 17.62 0.42 15.97
CA PRO A 186 18.69 0.99 15.16
C PRO A 186 19.94 0.11 15.17
N GLN A 187 20.22 -0.59 16.27
CA GLN A 187 21.41 -1.44 16.41
C GLN A 187 21.44 -2.59 15.38
N MET A 188 20.34 -3.34 15.25
CA MET A 188 20.25 -4.47 14.32
C MET A 188 20.39 -4.02 12.86
N PHE A 189 19.84 -2.85 12.54
CA PHE A 189 19.92 -2.30 11.19
C PHE A 189 21.30 -1.67 10.92
N ALA A 190 21.97 -1.11 11.94
CA ALA A 190 23.35 -0.64 11.85
C ALA A 190 24.32 -1.80 11.59
N ASP A 191 24.14 -2.94 12.26
CA ASP A 191 24.89 -4.17 11.99
C ASP A 191 24.69 -4.64 10.54
N THR A 192 23.46 -4.55 10.04
CA THR A 192 23.12 -4.91 8.66
C THR A 192 23.79 -3.96 7.66
N ALA A 193 23.81 -2.66 7.94
CA ALA A 193 24.47 -1.67 7.10
C ALA A 193 25.99 -1.88 7.04
N ARG A 194 26.62 -2.23 8.17
CA ARG A 194 28.05 -2.61 8.21
C ARG A 194 28.33 -3.89 7.40
N LYS A 195 27.47 -4.90 7.53
CA LYS A 195 27.61 -6.18 6.78
C LYS A 195 27.41 -6.03 5.27
N LEU A 196 26.60 -5.06 4.82
CA LEU A 196 26.44 -4.76 3.40
C LEU A 196 27.72 -4.21 2.75
N GLY A 197 28.63 -3.64 3.55
CA GLY A 197 29.90 -3.10 3.07
C GLY A 197 29.75 -1.85 2.18
N GLY A 198 30.87 -1.43 1.57
CA GLY A 198 30.93 -0.17 0.82
C GLY A 198 30.58 1.04 1.69
N GLU A 199 29.77 1.95 1.15
CA GLU A 199 29.39 3.20 1.81
C GLU A 199 28.12 3.07 2.67
N ALA A 200 27.61 1.85 2.88
CA ALA A 200 26.36 1.62 3.61
C ALA A 200 26.43 2.00 5.09
N ALA A 201 27.56 1.77 5.76
CA ALA A 201 27.76 2.21 7.14
C ALA A 201 27.74 3.74 7.25
N GLU A 202 28.46 4.45 6.37
CA GLU A 202 28.46 5.92 6.31
C GLU A 202 27.07 6.48 5.99
N GLY A 203 26.35 5.86 5.04
CA GLY A 203 24.98 6.23 4.71
C GLY A 203 24.01 6.03 5.87
N PHE A 204 24.22 4.97 6.67
CA PHE A 204 23.46 4.74 7.90
C PHE A 204 23.76 5.82 8.94
N GLU A 205 25.04 6.12 9.19
CA GLU A 205 25.48 7.12 10.17
C GLU A 205 25.08 8.55 9.79
N GLN A 206 25.01 8.87 8.50
CA GLN A 206 24.46 10.15 8.02
C GLN A 206 23.02 10.39 8.47
N VAL A 207 22.26 9.31 8.71
CA VAL A 207 20.87 9.37 9.18
C VAL A 207 20.78 9.14 10.69
N LEU A 208 21.62 8.24 11.23
CA LEU A 208 21.64 7.83 12.64
C LEU A 208 23.09 7.79 13.17
N ASN A 209 23.56 8.90 13.73
CA ASN A 209 24.84 9.06 14.42
C ASN A 209 24.67 9.34 15.93
N PRO A 210 25.74 9.24 16.75
CA PRO A 210 25.68 9.49 18.21
C PRO A 210 25.05 10.82 18.65
N GLN A 211 25.12 11.88 17.84
CA GLN A 211 24.47 13.17 18.14
C GLN A 211 22.95 13.12 17.86
N THR A 212 22.51 12.24 16.97
CA THR A 212 21.10 11.92 16.65
C THR A 212 20.57 10.65 17.33
N VAL A 213 21.41 9.86 18.00
CA VAL A 213 21.05 8.59 18.65
C VAL A 213 20.07 8.79 19.84
N GLY A 214 19.93 10.01 20.34
CA GLY A 214 18.87 10.41 21.30
C GLY A 214 17.76 11.30 20.70
N SER A 215 17.88 11.69 19.43
CA SER A 215 16.93 12.54 18.73
C SER A 215 16.38 11.72 17.58
N LEU A 216 15.21 11.09 17.75
CA LEU A 216 14.45 10.51 16.65
C LEU A 216 14.23 11.60 15.57
N VAL A 217 15.18 11.81 14.67
CA VAL A 217 15.00 12.62 13.47
C VAL A 217 14.23 11.71 12.54
N ALA A 218 12.93 11.94 12.46
CA ALA A 218 12.09 11.37 11.45
C ALA A 218 12.73 11.74 10.10
N LEU A 219 13.42 10.83 9.42
CA LEU A 219 13.45 10.98 7.97
C LEU A 219 12.14 10.38 7.49
N SER A 220 11.11 11.23 7.46
CA SER A 220 10.11 11.09 6.39
C SER A 220 10.89 11.00 5.09
N SER A 221 10.63 9.91 4.36
CA SER A 221 10.89 9.77 2.94
C SER A 221 11.79 10.86 2.34
N ILE A 222 13.12 10.73 2.44
CA ILE A 222 13.97 11.28 1.38
C ILE A 222 13.82 10.34 0.18
N LEU A 223 12.63 10.42 -0.43
CA LEU A 223 12.44 10.31 -1.87
C LEU A 223 12.77 11.69 -2.47
N LEU A 224 13.96 12.20 -2.12
CA LEU A 224 14.49 13.48 -2.60
C LEU A 224 15.98 13.28 -2.87
N VAL A 225 16.30 12.40 -3.83
CA VAL A 225 17.55 12.50 -4.59
C VAL A 225 17.19 12.50 -6.06
N GLY A 226 16.50 13.57 -6.42
CA GLY A 226 16.43 14.14 -7.74
C GLY A 226 16.43 15.66 -7.57
N ARG A 227 17.55 16.21 -7.08
CA ARG A 227 17.89 17.66 -6.90
C ARG A 227 17.65 18.25 -5.50
N ALA A 228 18.59 17.95 -4.60
CA ALA A 228 19.03 18.67 -3.37
C ALA A 228 19.59 17.57 -2.45
N SER A 229 20.83 17.51 -1.97
CA SER A 229 21.78 18.54 -1.61
C SER A 229 23.20 18.00 -1.82
N LEU A 230 24.03 18.74 -2.54
CA LEU A 230 25.47 18.71 -2.34
C LEU A 230 25.71 19.30 -0.94
N ALA A 231 26.54 18.66 -0.11
CA ALA A 231 26.87 19.05 1.28
C ALA A 231 25.89 18.61 2.40
N GLY A 232 25.73 17.29 2.58
CA GLY A 232 26.12 16.60 3.83
C GLY A 232 25.69 17.09 5.23
N ARG A 233 24.68 17.94 5.42
CA ARG A 233 24.10 18.24 6.75
C ARG A 233 22.58 18.44 6.67
N PRO A 234 21.75 17.63 7.34
CA PRO A 234 20.36 18.01 7.56
C PRO A 234 20.31 19.10 8.63
N SER A 235 19.72 20.25 8.30
CA SER A 235 19.45 21.33 9.25
C SER A 235 18.14 21.07 10.00
N LEU A 236 17.94 21.67 11.18
CA LEU A 236 16.65 21.61 11.90
C LEU A 236 15.47 22.10 11.05
N ALA A 237 15.70 22.96 10.06
CA ALA A 237 14.67 23.40 9.10
C ALA A 237 14.18 22.26 8.19
N THR A 238 14.99 21.21 7.97
CA THR A 238 14.65 20.05 7.13
C THR A 238 13.66 19.09 7.82
N LEU A 239 13.44 19.24 9.13
CA LEU A 239 12.43 18.50 9.90
C LEU A 239 11.02 19.09 9.74
N GLU A 240 10.91 20.41 9.49
CA GLU A 240 9.63 21.09 9.22
C GLU A 240 9.08 20.74 7.82
N GLU A 241 9.94 20.29 6.91
CA GLU A 241 9.59 19.87 5.55
C GLU A 241 9.03 18.43 5.47
N LEU A 242 9.01 17.69 6.59
CA LEU A 242 8.51 16.32 6.66
C LEU A 242 6.98 16.29 6.69
N ASN A 243 6.36 16.73 5.59
CA ASN A 243 4.90 16.69 5.44
C ASN A 243 4.37 15.31 5.05
N ASP A 244 5.24 14.30 4.98
CA ASP A 244 4.89 12.95 4.55
C ASP A 244 5.13 11.91 5.65
N TYR A 245 4.32 10.86 5.67
CA TYR A 245 4.41 9.75 6.61
C TYR A 245 4.14 8.41 5.92
N LEU A 246 5.10 7.48 5.97
CA LEU A 246 4.93 6.15 5.41
C LEU A 246 4.26 5.21 6.42
N GLY A 247 2.95 5.05 6.28
CA GLY A 247 2.13 4.19 7.13
C GLY A 247 2.04 2.75 6.64
N LYS A 248 1.81 1.79 7.55
CA LYS A 248 1.59 0.37 7.21
C LYS A 248 0.22 -0.13 7.65
N THR A 249 -0.58 -0.64 6.70
CA THR A 249 -1.86 -1.32 7.00
C THR A 249 -2.00 -2.63 6.23
N LYS A 250 -2.28 -3.72 6.97
CA LYS A 250 -2.59 -5.05 6.43
C LYS A 250 -1.52 -5.58 5.45
N GLY A 251 -0.25 -5.25 5.72
CA GLY A 251 0.90 -5.66 4.90
C GLY A 251 1.31 -4.65 3.82
N ASN A 252 0.46 -3.66 3.51
CA ASN A 252 0.74 -2.65 2.50
C ASN A 252 1.29 -1.37 3.15
N TYR A 253 2.21 -0.71 2.47
CA TYR A 253 2.71 0.61 2.83
C TYR A 253 1.95 1.68 2.04
N LYS A 254 1.61 2.79 2.69
CA LYS A 254 0.96 3.94 2.06
C LYS A 254 1.65 5.21 2.55
N LEU A 255 2.14 6.02 1.60
CA LEU A 255 2.63 7.35 1.88
C LEU A 255 1.42 8.27 2.10
N LEU A 256 1.39 8.91 3.25
CA LEU A 256 0.40 9.90 3.65
C LEU A 256 1.08 11.27 3.55
N SER A 257 0.49 12.20 2.82
CA SER A 257 0.98 13.58 2.74
C SER A 257 0.15 14.50 3.61
N ASN A 258 0.61 15.73 3.85
CA ASN A 258 -0.02 16.71 4.74
C ASN A 258 -0.09 16.23 6.21
N ILE A 259 0.99 15.58 6.65
CA ILE A 259 1.18 15.10 8.03
C ILE A 259 2.23 15.95 8.71
N GLU A 260 1.97 16.40 9.93
CA GLU A 260 2.99 16.97 10.80
C GLU A 260 3.58 15.86 11.65
N VAL A 261 4.90 15.64 11.60
CA VAL A 261 5.55 14.68 12.50
C VAL A 261 6.14 15.45 13.68
N ILE A 262 5.48 15.35 14.83
CA ILE A 262 5.94 16.04 16.05
C ILE A 262 6.78 15.10 16.92
N LYS A 263 7.75 15.67 17.63
CA LYS A 263 8.45 14.99 18.72
C LYS A 263 7.64 15.17 20.00
N MET A 264 7.28 14.09 20.67
CA MET A 264 6.56 14.16 21.93
C MET A 264 7.02 13.12 22.94
N ASP A 265 6.95 13.47 24.23
CA ASP A 265 7.15 12.54 25.32
C ASP A 265 5.80 11.87 25.64
N TYR A 266 5.57 10.71 25.04
CA TYR A 266 4.35 9.94 25.23
C TYR A 266 4.30 9.42 26.66
N VAL A 267 3.27 9.82 27.41
CA VAL A 267 2.96 9.34 28.75
C VAL A 267 1.68 8.53 28.70
N ARG A 268 1.78 7.23 28.96
CA ARG A 268 0.63 6.33 28.88
C ARG A 268 -0.37 6.62 30.00
N ARG A 269 -1.50 7.27 29.68
CA ARG A 269 -2.53 7.74 30.62
C ARG A 269 -3.08 6.62 31.52
N GLY A 270 -3.52 6.98 32.73
CA GLY A 270 -4.26 6.09 33.62
C GLY A 270 -5.48 5.47 32.92
N ARG A 271 -5.78 4.19 33.19
CA ARG A 271 -6.86 3.48 32.50
C ARG A 271 -8.23 4.05 32.83
N ASP A 272 -8.46 4.47 34.08
CA ASP A 272 -9.73 5.05 34.53
C ASP A 272 -10.00 6.43 33.92
N GLU A 273 -8.95 7.26 33.88
CA GLU A 273 -9.00 8.58 33.25
C GLU A 273 -9.27 8.46 31.73
N LEU A 274 -8.57 7.53 31.07
CA LEU A 274 -8.82 7.21 29.66
C LEU A 274 -10.26 6.74 29.43
N ALA A 275 -10.81 5.90 30.31
CA ALA A 275 -12.18 5.43 30.21
C ALA A 275 -13.19 6.58 30.34
N THR A 276 -12.94 7.51 31.27
CA THR A 276 -13.79 8.72 31.42
C THR A 276 -13.77 9.57 30.16
N LEU A 277 -12.61 9.79 29.54
CA LEU A 277 -12.51 10.54 28.28
C LEU A 277 -13.20 9.83 27.12
N ARG A 278 -13.07 8.50 27.01
CA ARG A 278 -13.76 7.70 25.99
C ARG A 278 -15.27 7.74 26.15
N ASN A 279 -15.78 7.70 27.37
CA ASN A 279 -17.21 7.77 27.64
C ASN A 279 -17.78 9.14 27.25
N LYS A 280 -17.03 10.23 27.45
CA LYS A 280 -17.42 11.58 27.01
C LYS A 280 -17.35 11.77 25.49
N PHE A 281 -16.50 11.01 24.80
CA PHE A 281 -16.23 11.22 23.37
C PHE A 281 -17.48 11.09 22.50
N THR A 282 -18.41 10.18 22.79
CA THR A 282 -19.63 10.01 21.98
C THR A 282 -20.42 11.31 21.85
N GLY A 283 -20.56 12.07 22.94
CA GLY A 283 -21.23 13.37 22.94
C GLY A 283 -20.43 14.46 22.23
N GLU A 284 -19.13 14.55 22.53
CA GLU A 284 -18.25 15.56 21.91
C GLU A 284 -18.08 15.35 20.41
N LYS A 285 -18.00 14.10 19.95
CA LYS A 285 -17.99 13.73 18.53
C LYS A 285 -19.22 14.25 17.79
N ALA A 286 -20.41 14.09 18.37
CA ALA A 286 -21.64 14.57 17.77
C ALA A 286 -21.67 16.10 17.66
N LYS A 287 -21.13 16.81 18.66
CA LYS A 287 -21.00 18.28 18.62
C LYS A 287 -19.97 18.73 17.59
N PHE A 288 -18.82 18.08 17.52
CA PHE A 288 -17.77 18.35 16.53
C PHE A 288 -18.31 18.23 15.10
N LEU A 289 -18.97 17.12 14.77
CA LEU A 289 -19.54 16.89 13.43
C LEU A 289 -20.54 17.97 13.02
N ARG A 290 -21.40 18.41 13.96
CA ARG A 290 -22.33 19.53 13.73
C ARG A 290 -21.59 20.85 13.54
N SER A 291 -20.49 21.09 14.25
CA SER A 291 -19.74 22.35 14.16
C SER A 291 -19.01 22.56 12.83
N ILE A 292 -18.67 21.47 12.12
CA ILE A 292 -17.89 21.54 10.87
C ILE A 292 -18.74 21.30 9.61
N VAL A 293 -20.02 20.96 9.72
CA VAL A 293 -20.86 20.57 8.57
C VAL A 293 -20.96 21.68 7.51
N ASP A 294 -20.87 22.94 7.94
CA ASP A 294 -20.97 24.09 7.07
C ASP A 294 -19.65 24.54 6.45
N ASP A 295 -18.54 23.92 6.86
CA ASP A 295 -17.21 24.27 6.38
C ASP A 295 -17.05 24.00 4.87
N PRO A 296 -16.46 24.94 4.09
CA PRO A 296 -16.27 24.78 2.65
C PRO A 296 -15.49 23.53 2.25
N GLU A 297 -14.44 23.16 3.00
CA GLU A 297 -13.63 21.97 2.70
C GLU A 297 -14.41 20.68 2.94
N ILE A 298 -15.31 20.67 3.95
CA ILE A 298 -16.21 19.54 4.21
C ILE A 298 -17.22 19.40 3.07
N LYS A 299 -17.90 20.49 2.69
CA LYS A 299 -18.89 20.52 1.61
C LYS A 299 -18.31 20.12 0.25
N LYS A 300 -17.03 20.40 0.01
CA LYS A 300 -16.33 20.03 -1.23
C LYS A 300 -16.04 18.53 -1.33
N ARG A 301 -15.90 17.83 -0.20
CA ARG A 301 -15.44 16.43 -0.15
C ARG A 301 -16.54 15.42 0.14
N LEU A 302 -17.67 15.86 0.70
CA LEU A 302 -18.76 15.00 1.12
C LEU A 302 -20.05 15.27 0.33
N SER A 303 -20.82 14.20 0.11
CA SER A 303 -22.15 14.27 -0.51
C SER A 303 -23.19 14.90 0.42
N SER A 304 -24.30 15.37 -0.14
CA SER A 304 -25.45 15.91 0.63
C SER A 304 -25.99 14.90 1.67
N ILE A 305 -25.99 13.61 1.35
CA ILE A 305 -26.40 12.54 2.27
C ILE A 305 -25.46 12.48 3.47
N GLN A 306 -24.14 12.49 3.23
CA GLN A 306 -23.13 12.48 4.29
C GLN A 306 -23.20 13.74 5.15
N LEU A 307 -23.41 14.91 4.56
CA LEU A 307 -23.60 16.17 5.30
C LEU A 307 -24.85 16.11 6.19
N ALA A 308 -25.94 15.52 5.72
CA ALA A 308 -27.16 15.33 6.52
C ALA A 308 -26.94 14.37 7.70
N GLU A 309 -26.06 13.37 7.58
CA GLU A 309 -25.64 12.52 8.70
C GLU A 309 -24.85 13.32 9.75
N MET A 310 -23.90 14.16 9.30
CA MET A 310 -23.11 15.02 10.16
C MET A 310 -23.95 16.04 10.92
N ALA A 311 -24.95 16.65 10.27
CA ALA A 311 -25.90 17.57 10.91
C ALA A 311 -26.69 16.89 12.05
N LYS A 312 -26.89 15.57 11.98
CA LYS A 312 -27.49 14.76 13.05
C LYS A 312 -26.47 14.31 14.10
N GLY A 313 -25.20 14.71 13.99
CA GLY A 313 -24.10 14.29 14.84
C GLY A 313 -23.64 12.84 14.60
N LYS A 314 -23.96 12.26 13.45
CA LYS A 314 -23.57 10.89 13.06
C LYS A 314 -22.38 10.94 12.11
N ASN A 315 -21.49 9.95 12.23
CA ASN A 315 -20.37 9.83 11.30
C ASN A 315 -20.93 9.65 9.87
N PRO A 316 -20.41 10.38 8.89
CA PRO A 316 -20.83 10.18 7.51
C PRO A 316 -20.33 8.82 7.00
N ALA A 317 -21.11 8.18 6.13
CA ALA A 317 -20.74 6.89 5.55
C ALA A 317 -19.32 6.89 4.96
N GLY A 318 -18.45 5.99 5.45
CA GLY A 318 -17.06 5.86 5.01
C GLY A 318 -16.02 6.69 5.79
N TRP A 319 -16.46 7.52 6.73
CA TRP A 319 -15.60 8.42 7.51
C TRP A 319 -15.77 8.21 9.00
N ASP A 320 -14.71 8.47 9.76
CA ASP A 320 -14.68 8.47 11.22
C ASP A 320 -14.01 9.72 11.77
N VAL A 321 -14.37 10.10 13.00
CA VAL A 321 -13.67 11.15 13.73
C VAL A 321 -12.49 10.53 14.45
N HIS A 322 -11.30 11.07 14.21
CA HIS A 322 -10.04 10.63 14.79
C HIS A 322 -9.46 11.70 15.69
N HIS A 323 -8.78 11.28 16.76
CA HIS A 323 -7.98 12.18 17.58
C HIS A 323 -6.58 12.35 16.98
N LYS A 324 -6.15 13.59 16.75
CA LYS A 324 -4.81 13.94 16.24
C LYS A 324 -3.71 13.49 17.21
N LEU A 325 -3.87 13.85 18.48
CA LEU A 325 -3.12 13.34 19.61
C LEU A 325 -3.98 12.32 20.36
N PRO A 326 -3.44 11.16 20.76
CA PRO A 326 -4.25 10.07 21.25
C PRO A 326 -4.73 10.33 22.68
N LEU A 327 -5.97 9.96 22.98
CA LEU A 327 -6.52 10.02 24.35
C LEU A 327 -5.73 9.15 25.35
N ASP A 328 -5.02 8.14 24.87
CA ASP A 328 -4.15 7.26 25.67
C ASP A 328 -2.87 7.97 26.14
N ASP A 329 -2.62 9.19 25.65
CA ASP A 329 -1.59 10.14 26.08
C ASP A 329 -2.27 11.50 26.40
N SER A 330 -1.67 12.62 26.04
CA SER A 330 -2.04 14.01 26.30
C SER A 330 -3.21 14.53 25.45
N GLY A 331 -3.69 13.75 24.48
CA GLY A 331 -4.84 14.10 23.66
C GLY A 331 -6.12 14.29 24.47
N THR A 332 -6.98 15.21 24.03
CA THR A 332 -8.27 15.53 24.65
C THR A 332 -9.42 15.42 23.64
N ASN A 333 -10.67 15.57 24.10
CA ASN A 333 -11.83 15.66 23.22
C ASN A 333 -12.08 17.08 22.67
N ASP A 334 -11.12 18.00 22.84
CA ASP A 334 -11.18 19.35 22.23
C ASP A 334 -11.25 19.23 20.70
N PHE A 335 -12.09 20.05 20.06
CA PHE A 335 -12.32 19.97 18.61
C PHE A 335 -11.05 20.22 17.79
N ARG A 336 -10.08 21.00 18.32
CA ARG A 336 -8.78 21.21 17.66
C ARG A 336 -7.99 19.91 17.55
N ASN A 337 -8.20 18.98 18.48
CA ASN A 337 -7.60 17.66 18.51
C ASN A 337 -8.39 16.63 17.69
N LEU A 338 -9.48 17.01 17.03
CA LEU A 338 -10.29 16.10 16.20
C LEU A 338 -10.08 16.38 14.72
N VAL A 339 -10.24 15.33 13.92
CA VAL A 339 -10.20 15.38 12.45
C VAL A 339 -11.16 14.34 11.88
N LEU A 340 -11.85 14.66 10.79
CA LEU A 340 -12.65 13.71 10.03
C LEU A 340 -11.77 12.98 9.01
N ILE A 341 -11.80 11.65 8.98
CA ILE A 341 -10.86 10.84 8.17
C ILE A 341 -11.53 9.57 7.60
N PRO A 342 -11.09 9.02 6.45
CA PRO A 342 -11.66 7.77 5.94
C PRO A 342 -11.40 6.60 6.89
N SER A 343 -12.46 5.83 7.16
CA SER A 343 -12.47 4.78 8.19
C SER A 343 -11.55 3.59 7.88
N LYS A 344 -11.34 3.27 6.59
CA LYS A 344 -10.70 2.01 6.18
C LYS A 344 -9.20 2.12 5.87
N SER A 345 -8.72 3.26 5.39
CA SER A 345 -7.33 3.40 4.94
C SER A 345 -6.50 4.15 5.97
N GLU A 346 -6.71 5.45 6.09
CA GLU A 346 -5.87 6.37 6.84
C GLU A 346 -6.09 6.19 8.35
N HIS A 347 -7.35 6.06 8.79
CA HIS A 347 -7.66 5.82 10.21
C HIS A 347 -6.95 4.58 10.77
N LEU A 348 -6.88 3.51 9.98
CA LEU A 348 -6.17 2.28 10.37
C LEU A 348 -4.66 2.46 10.43
N ILE A 349 -4.09 3.35 9.61
CA ILE A 349 -2.65 3.67 9.63
C ILE A 349 -2.28 4.30 10.97
N PHE A 350 -2.98 5.37 11.37
CA PHE A 350 -2.72 6.06 12.64
C PHE A 350 -2.96 5.16 13.85
N THR A 351 -4.05 4.39 13.83
CA THR A 351 -4.36 3.42 14.90
C THR A 351 -3.24 2.37 15.06
N LYS A 352 -2.63 1.91 13.96
CA LYS A 352 -1.52 0.95 14.01
C LYS A 352 -0.22 1.58 14.46
N ALA A 353 0.05 2.81 14.04
CA ALA A 353 1.19 3.58 14.52
C ALA A 353 1.14 3.68 16.05
N GLN A 354 -0.01 4.09 16.60
CA GLN A 354 -0.24 4.13 18.04
C GLN A 354 0.06 2.79 18.71
N LYS A 355 -0.58 1.70 18.24
CA LYS A 355 -0.40 0.37 18.83
C LYS A 355 1.05 -0.11 18.81
N THR A 356 1.80 0.26 17.77
CA THR A 356 3.22 -0.10 17.64
C THR A 356 4.07 0.68 18.63
N ILE A 357 3.80 1.97 18.77
CA ILE A 357 4.48 2.85 19.72
C ILE A 357 4.26 2.40 21.17
N THR A 358 3.02 2.04 21.51
CA THR A 358 2.59 1.75 22.89
C THR A 358 2.62 0.28 23.31
N LYS A 359 2.99 -0.64 22.40
CA LYS A 359 2.89 -2.10 22.59
C LYS A 359 3.40 -2.59 23.95
N ASP A 360 4.56 -2.09 24.36
CA ASP A 360 5.28 -2.56 25.56
C ASP A 360 5.40 -1.48 26.65
N MET A 361 4.56 -0.44 26.59
CA MET A 361 4.56 0.65 27.58
C MET A 361 3.69 0.31 28.78
N ALA A 362 4.20 0.40 30.01
CA ALA A 362 3.36 0.32 31.21
C ALA A 362 2.50 1.59 31.38
N THR A 363 1.37 1.50 32.09
CA THR A 363 0.60 2.70 32.48
C THR A 363 1.48 3.64 33.32
N GLY A 364 1.43 4.95 33.04
CA GLY A 364 2.26 5.97 33.67
C GLY A 364 3.70 6.03 33.12
N SER A 365 4.13 5.07 32.30
CA SER A 365 5.46 5.11 31.68
C SER A 365 5.54 6.19 30.62
N ARG A 366 6.74 6.75 30.48
CA ARG A 366 7.09 7.77 29.50
C ARG A 366 8.01 7.18 28.44
N LYS A 367 7.78 7.54 27.18
CA LYS A 367 8.63 7.19 26.05
C LYS A 367 8.67 8.36 25.08
N GLN A 368 9.87 8.77 24.67
CA GLN A 368 10.01 9.76 23.62
C GLN A 368 9.72 9.12 22.26
N VAL A 369 8.81 9.72 21.50
CA VAL A 369 8.30 9.15 20.24
C VAL A 369 8.17 10.24 19.19
N LEU A 370 8.12 9.80 17.94
CA LEU A 370 7.63 10.62 16.84
C LEU A 370 6.17 10.29 16.59
N TRP A 371 5.36 11.33 16.50
CA TRP A 371 3.92 11.18 16.36
C TRP A 371 3.43 11.84 15.06
N PRO A 372 2.85 11.07 14.14
CA PRO A 372 2.27 11.62 12.91
C PRO A 372 0.89 12.22 13.21
N VAL A 373 0.77 13.54 13.01
CA VAL A 373 -0.44 14.33 13.22
C VAL A 373 -1.05 14.72 11.87
N PRO A 374 -2.25 14.23 11.52
CA PRO A 374 -2.96 14.71 10.33
C PRO A 374 -3.37 16.18 10.50
N LYS A 375 -3.07 17.00 9.48
CA LYS A 375 -3.44 18.42 9.45
C LYS A 375 -4.89 18.60 8.98
N GLY A 376 -5.48 19.74 9.36
CA GLY A 376 -6.84 20.14 8.95
C GLY A 376 -7.98 19.64 9.86
N ILE A 377 -9.20 19.94 9.45
CA ILE A 377 -10.45 19.47 10.08
C ILE A 377 -11.01 18.21 9.41
N ILE A 378 -10.58 17.95 8.16
CA ILE A 378 -10.83 16.77 7.35
C ILE A 378 -9.52 16.38 6.65
N TYR A 379 -9.26 15.08 6.54
CA TYR A 379 -8.04 14.52 5.99
C TYR A 379 -8.36 13.28 5.14
N PRO A 380 -7.65 12.97 4.03
CA PRO A 380 -6.54 13.73 3.45
C PRO A 380 -7.02 15.00 2.79
#